data_AF-A0A1W7MCU0-F1
#
_entry.id   AF-A0A1W7MCU0-F1
#
_cell.length_a   1.000
_cell.length_b   1.000
_cell.length_c   1.000
_cell.angle_alpha   90.00
_cell.angle_beta   90.00
_cell.angle_gamma   90.00
#
_symmetry.space_group_name_H-M   'P 1'
#
loop_
_entity.id
_entity.type
_entity.pdbx_description
1 polymer ?
#
loop_
_entity_poly.entity_id
_entity_poly.type
_entity_poly.pdbx_seq_one_letter_code
_entity_poly.pdbx_strand_id
1 'polypeptide(L)'
;MFDWRLSVASLALAGLGGALGLDAPPAAMTPIAVARAPEAEPAAVTVASDKPFIHASRSNNGLFYANLDVNGTSVRFLIDTGATHMVLTGADARAIGLSPGGGVAGSLMTVAGRRNARWAHLGSANVEGEVIGDVDAMVIADGMQTSLLGQDVLTRLGRLTIDGDRLTISRP
;
A
#
# COMPACT_ATOMS: atom_id res chain seq x y z
N MET A 1 -13.09 10.16 34.77
CA MET A 1 -13.09 8.71 35.08
C MET A 1 -14.55 8.30 35.11
N PHE A 2 -15.07 7.75 34.00
CA PHE A 2 -16.46 7.37 33.86
C PHE A 2 -16.51 5.84 33.81
N ASP A 3 -17.26 5.25 34.74
CA ASP A 3 -17.34 3.81 35.01
C ASP A 3 -18.63 3.27 34.38
N TRP A 4 -18.53 2.23 33.56
CA TRP A 4 -19.66 1.54 32.94
C TRP A 4 -19.67 0.09 33.42
N ARG A 5 -20.70 -0.26 34.20
CA ARG A 5 -21.09 -1.64 34.48
C ARG A 5 -22.56 -1.79 34.13
N LEU A 6 -22.87 -2.68 33.19
CA LEU A 6 -24.22 -3.24 33.04
C LEU A 6 -24.11 -4.76 33.09
N SER A 7 -24.75 -5.34 34.12
CA SER A 7 -25.13 -6.74 34.18
C SER A 7 -26.60 -6.84 33.78
N VAL A 8 -26.96 -7.77 32.91
CA VAL A 8 -28.35 -8.22 32.75
C VAL A 8 -28.37 -9.74 32.72
N ALA A 9 -29.05 -10.31 33.71
CA ALA A 9 -29.36 -11.71 33.84
C ALA A 9 -30.62 -12.04 33.03
N SER A 10 -30.71 -13.24 32.45
CA SER A 10 -31.96 -13.76 31.89
C SER A 10 -32.35 -15.07 32.56
N LEU A 11 -33.58 -15.06 33.06
CA LEU A 11 -34.32 -16.15 33.69
C LEU A 11 -34.60 -17.30 32.70
N ALA A 12 -34.50 -18.53 33.19
CA ALA A 12 -35.10 -19.71 32.59
C ALA A 12 -36.44 -20.02 33.28
N LEU A 13 -37.47 -20.40 32.51
CA LEU A 13 -38.72 -20.96 33.05
C LEU A 13 -39.03 -22.29 32.37
N ALA A 14 -39.25 -23.31 33.19
CA ALA A 14 -39.61 -24.67 32.81
C ALA A 14 -41.13 -24.86 32.69
N GLY A 15 -41.56 -25.83 31.87
CA GLY A 15 -42.94 -26.31 31.82
C GLY A 15 -43.00 -27.83 31.64
N LEU A 16 -43.75 -28.49 32.54
CA LEU A 16 -44.02 -29.94 32.64
C LEU A 16 -45.32 -30.35 31.92
N GLY A 17 -45.40 -31.62 31.48
CA GLY A 17 -46.66 -32.34 31.23
C GLY A 17 -46.47 -33.73 30.59
N GLY A 18 -46.78 -34.81 31.34
CA GLY A 18 -46.86 -36.22 30.86
C GLY A 18 -48.20 -36.56 30.18
N ALA A 19 -48.62 -37.79 29.87
CA ALA A 19 -48.13 -39.17 29.94
C ALA A 19 -49.02 -40.05 28.99
N LEU A 20 -48.74 -41.36 28.92
CA LEU A 20 -49.53 -42.50 28.40
C LEU A 20 -48.92 -43.19 27.15
N GLY A 21 -48.50 -44.44 27.35
CA GLY A 21 -47.78 -45.26 26.37
C GLY A 21 -48.65 -46.22 25.56
N LEU A 22 -48.05 -46.77 24.50
CA LEU A 22 -48.36 -48.05 23.87
C LEU A 22 -47.05 -48.62 23.28
N ASP A 23 -46.93 -49.94 23.37
CA ASP A 23 -45.79 -50.80 23.06
C ASP A 23 -45.59 -51.08 21.55
N ALA A 24 -44.42 -51.64 21.22
CA ALA A 24 -43.94 -52.25 19.97
C ALA A 24 -43.01 -51.43 19.04
N PRO A 25 -41.78 -51.94 18.73
CA PRO A 25 -40.82 -51.31 17.83
C PRO A 25 -41.01 -51.77 16.37
N PRO A 26 -40.58 -50.99 15.36
CA PRO A 26 -39.54 -51.57 14.50
C PRO A 26 -38.58 -50.57 13.84
N ALA A 27 -37.50 -51.17 13.33
CA ALA A 27 -36.55 -50.68 12.33
C ALA A 27 -35.53 -49.63 12.81
N ALA A 28 -34.34 -50.15 13.13
CA ALA A 28 -33.11 -49.38 13.08
C ALA A 28 -32.96 -48.76 11.68
N MET A 29 -33.32 -47.49 11.57
CA MET A 29 -32.90 -46.62 10.47
C MET A 29 -31.52 -46.09 10.84
N THR A 30 -30.49 -46.60 10.16
CA THR A 30 -29.15 -45.99 10.18
C THR A 30 -29.28 -44.50 9.84
N PRO A 31 -28.82 -43.57 10.69
CA PRO A 31 -28.77 -42.18 10.26
C PRO A 31 -27.79 -42.09 9.09
N ILE A 32 -28.24 -41.50 7.99
CA ILE A 32 -27.35 -41.04 6.94
C ILE A 32 -26.42 -40.01 7.59
N ALA A 33 -25.13 -40.35 7.70
CA ALA A 33 -24.12 -39.41 8.12
C ALA A 33 -24.02 -38.30 7.05
N VAL A 34 -24.66 -37.16 7.31
CA VAL A 34 -24.39 -35.95 6.54
C VAL A 34 -23.02 -35.47 6.97
N ALA A 35 -22.00 -35.75 6.15
CA ALA A 35 -20.68 -35.16 6.32
C ALA A 35 -20.84 -33.64 6.28
N ARG A 36 -20.66 -32.98 7.43
CA ARG A 36 -20.55 -31.52 7.49
C ARG A 36 -19.30 -31.15 6.71
N ALA A 37 -19.49 -30.53 5.55
CA ALA A 37 -18.40 -29.87 4.84
C ALA A 37 -17.68 -28.94 5.84
N PRO A 38 -16.33 -28.87 5.82
CA PRO A 38 -15.62 -27.96 6.71
C PRO A 38 -16.16 -26.56 6.48
N GLU A 39 -16.73 -26.00 7.54
CA GLU A 39 -17.20 -24.62 7.59
C GLU A 39 -15.97 -23.77 7.35
N ALA A 40 -15.87 -23.19 6.16
CA ALA A 40 -14.76 -22.34 5.79
C ALA A 40 -14.65 -21.24 6.84
N GLU A 41 -13.57 -21.27 7.63
CA GLU A 41 -13.24 -20.15 8.50
C GLU A 41 -13.27 -18.88 7.64
N PRO A 42 -13.97 -17.82 8.07
CA PRO A 42 -13.97 -16.59 7.32
C PRO A 42 -12.53 -16.13 7.19
N ALA A 43 -12.03 -16.12 5.95
CA ALA A 43 -10.72 -15.58 5.63
C ALA A 43 -10.63 -14.20 6.29
N ALA A 44 -9.72 -14.07 7.25
CA ALA A 44 -9.52 -12.82 7.95
C ALA A 44 -9.23 -11.74 6.91
N VAL A 45 -10.19 -10.83 6.72
CA VAL A 45 -9.97 -9.62 5.96
C VAL A 45 -8.89 -8.87 6.73
N THR A 46 -7.66 -8.93 6.23
CA THR A 46 -6.57 -8.15 6.78
C THR A 46 -6.88 -6.72 6.39
N VAL A 47 -7.51 -5.98 7.31
CA VAL A 47 -7.55 -4.52 7.23
C VAL A 47 -6.10 -4.07 7.08
N ALA A 48 -5.77 -3.53 5.92
CA ALA A 48 -4.44 -2.99 5.66
C ALA A 48 -4.15 -1.97 6.76
N SER A 49 -3.20 -2.27 7.63
CA SER A 49 -2.84 -1.41 8.74
C SER A 49 -2.36 -0.05 8.22
N ASP A 50 -2.72 1.04 8.91
CA ASP A 50 -2.13 2.39 8.77
C ASP A 50 -0.62 2.44 9.07
N LYS A 51 0.05 1.29 9.10
CA LYS A 51 1.48 1.16 9.32
C LYS A 51 2.19 1.85 8.15
N PRO A 52 3.09 2.81 8.44
CA PRO A 52 3.94 3.36 7.41
C PRO A 52 4.76 2.24 6.75
N PHE A 53 4.87 2.30 5.44
CA PHE A 53 5.70 1.39 4.67
C PHE A 53 7.00 2.07 4.25
N ILE A 54 7.02 3.40 4.09
CA ILE A 54 8.28 4.16 3.95
C ILE A 54 8.63 4.80 5.29
N HIS A 55 9.88 4.60 5.70
CA HIS A 55 10.52 5.31 6.79
C HIS A 55 11.84 5.91 6.30
N ALA A 56 11.96 7.23 6.33
CA ALA A 56 13.19 7.92 5.95
C ALA A 56 13.67 8.82 7.08
N SER A 57 14.96 8.74 7.40
CA SER A 57 15.63 9.70 8.27
C SER A 57 16.16 10.86 7.44
N ARG A 58 16.18 12.06 8.03
CA ARG A 58 16.74 13.24 7.39
C ARG A 58 18.23 13.00 7.14
N SER A 59 18.64 13.18 5.89
CA SER A 59 20.04 13.12 5.49
C SER A 59 20.80 14.36 5.98
N ASN A 60 22.13 14.29 6.02
CA ASN A 60 23.01 15.39 6.47
C ASN A 60 22.83 16.69 5.67
N ASN A 61 22.32 16.60 4.44
CA ASN A 61 21.98 17.75 3.61
C ASN A 61 20.57 18.31 3.86
N GLY A 62 19.88 17.82 4.89
CA GLY A 62 18.55 18.27 5.29
C GLY A 62 17.38 17.65 4.52
N LEU A 63 17.64 16.74 3.56
CA LEU A 63 16.63 16.19 2.66
C LEU A 63 16.25 14.75 3.01
N PHE A 64 15.10 14.30 2.50
CA PHE A 64 14.61 12.92 2.67
C PHE A 64 14.71 12.13 1.37
N TYR A 65 15.02 10.85 1.48
CA TYR A 65 15.20 9.96 0.33
C TYR A 65 14.44 8.67 0.53
N ALA A 66 13.98 8.08 -0.58
CA ALA A 66 13.43 6.74 -0.63
C ALA A 66 14.12 5.96 -1.76
N ASN A 67 14.27 4.65 -1.56
CA ASN A 67 14.72 3.74 -2.62
C ASN A 67 13.48 3.07 -3.22
N LEU A 68 13.38 3.10 -4.53
CA LEU A 68 12.34 2.40 -5.29
C LEU A 68 13.01 1.38 -6.18
N ASP A 69 12.47 0.17 -6.21
CA ASP A 69 12.85 -0.84 -7.18
C ASP A 69 12.10 -0.59 -8.49
N VAL A 70 12.85 -0.29 -9.54
CA VAL A 70 12.33 0.03 -10.88
C VAL A 70 13.02 -0.88 -11.88
N ASN A 71 12.25 -1.68 -12.61
CA ASN A 71 12.78 -2.67 -13.57
C ASN A 71 13.87 -3.59 -12.97
N GLY A 72 13.75 -3.94 -11.69
CA GLY A 72 14.73 -4.79 -10.99
C GLY A 72 15.99 -4.05 -10.50
N THR A 73 16.04 -2.73 -10.62
CA THR A 73 17.15 -1.89 -10.15
C THR A 73 16.65 -0.96 -9.05
N SER A 74 17.30 -0.99 -7.89
CA SER A 74 17.04 -0.03 -6.80
C SER A 74 17.59 1.35 -7.15
N VAL A 75 16.70 2.33 -7.32
CA VAL A 75 17.04 3.73 -7.61
C VAL A 75 16.70 4.59 -6.39
N ARG A 76 17.62 5.48 -6.02
CA ARG A 76 17.43 6.42 -4.90
C ARG A 76 16.79 7.72 -5.41
N PHE A 77 15.68 8.10 -4.81
CA PHE A 77 14.95 9.32 -5.12
C PHE A 77 15.00 10.30 -3.95
N LEU A 78 15.14 11.59 -4.25
CA LEU A 78 14.77 12.67 -3.35
C LEU A 78 13.24 12.74 -3.29
N ILE A 79 12.68 12.75 -2.09
CA ILE A 79 11.25 13.02 -1.89
C ILE A 79 11.02 14.52 -2.08
N ASP A 80 10.41 14.91 -3.20
CA ASP A 80 10.27 16.30 -3.62
C ASP A 80 8.80 16.69 -3.81
N THR A 81 8.19 17.25 -2.77
CA THR A 81 6.81 17.74 -2.81
C THR A 81 6.63 18.97 -3.71
N GLY A 82 7.73 19.59 -4.16
CA GLY A 82 7.72 20.70 -5.11
C GLY A 82 7.77 20.26 -6.58
N ALA A 83 8.08 18.99 -6.85
CA ALA A 83 8.08 18.43 -8.20
C ALA A 83 6.67 17.92 -8.56
N THR A 84 6.14 18.35 -9.70
CA THR A 84 4.85 17.85 -10.20
C THR A 84 4.93 16.39 -10.65
N HIS A 85 6.03 16.03 -11.30
CA HIS A 85 6.24 14.71 -11.90
C HIS A 85 7.43 13.98 -11.28
N MET A 86 7.43 12.65 -11.37
CA MET A 86 8.66 11.88 -11.20
C MET A 86 9.70 12.32 -12.24
N VAL A 87 10.92 12.58 -11.79
CA VAL A 87 12.03 12.96 -12.67
C VAL A 87 13.20 12.03 -12.45
N LEU A 88 13.69 11.41 -13.53
CA LEU A 88 14.87 10.57 -13.52
C LEU A 88 16.09 11.36 -14.02
N THR A 89 17.24 11.10 -13.41
CA THR A 89 18.51 11.46 -14.03
C THR A 89 18.74 10.61 -15.28
N GLY A 90 19.52 11.12 -16.23
CA GLY A 90 19.92 10.34 -17.40
C GLY A 90 20.72 9.09 -17.03
N ALA A 91 21.43 9.09 -15.90
CA ALA A 91 22.15 7.94 -15.38
C ALA A 91 21.19 6.85 -14.87
N ASP A 92 20.23 7.23 -14.05
CA ASP A 92 19.25 6.28 -13.50
C ASP A 92 18.36 5.72 -14.61
N ALA A 93 17.89 6.56 -15.53
CA ALA A 93 17.11 6.11 -16.69
C ALA A 93 17.86 5.05 -17.51
N ARG A 94 19.17 5.25 -17.75
CA ARG A 94 20.01 4.24 -18.42
C ARG A 94 20.17 2.97 -17.58
N ALA A 95 20.37 3.11 -16.27
CA ALA A 95 20.57 1.97 -15.37
C ALA A 95 19.34 1.04 -15.30
N ILE A 96 18.13 1.62 -15.43
CA ILE A 96 16.87 0.85 -15.45
C ILE A 96 16.43 0.44 -16.87
N GLY A 97 17.27 0.67 -17.88
CA GLY A 97 16.96 0.35 -19.28
C GLY A 97 15.86 1.22 -19.90
N LEU A 98 15.52 2.35 -19.28
CA LEU A 98 14.46 3.24 -19.73
C LEU A 98 14.99 4.21 -20.79
N SER A 99 14.46 4.07 -22.00
CA SER A 99 14.72 5.02 -23.08
C SER A 99 13.63 6.09 -23.11
N PRO A 100 13.97 7.39 -23.08
CA PRO A 100 12.96 8.44 -23.24
C PRO A 100 12.24 8.27 -24.58
N GLY A 101 10.91 8.31 -24.55
CA GLY A 101 10.08 8.10 -25.73
C GLY A 101 10.31 9.16 -26.80
N GLY A 102 9.83 8.90 -28.03
CA GLY A 102 9.85 9.86 -29.14
C GLY A 102 8.90 11.07 -28.95
N GLY A 103 8.24 11.19 -27.80
CA GLY A 103 7.35 12.29 -27.47
C GLY A 103 8.06 13.64 -27.41
N VAL A 104 7.26 14.72 -27.44
CA VAL A 104 7.76 16.10 -27.41
C VAL A 104 8.59 16.33 -26.15
N ALA A 105 9.80 16.89 -26.33
CA ALA A 105 10.63 17.30 -25.21
C ALA A 105 9.88 18.35 -24.37
N GLY A 106 9.78 18.09 -23.07
CA GLY A 106 9.22 19.02 -22.10
C GLY A 106 10.29 20.00 -21.60
N SER A 107 9.84 21.07 -20.97
CA SER A 107 10.68 22.00 -20.23
C SER A 107 10.22 22.01 -18.77
N LEU A 108 11.13 21.68 -17.85
CA LEU A 108 10.90 21.74 -16.40
C LEU A 108 11.48 23.01 -15.80
N MET A 109 10.71 23.67 -14.94
CA MET A 109 11.23 24.70 -14.04
C MET A 109 11.76 24.04 -12.78
N THR A 110 13.03 24.30 -12.47
CA THR A 110 13.67 23.89 -11.24
C THR A 110 14.18 25.12 -10.50
N VAL A 111 14.60 24.96 -9.24
CA VAL A 111 15.28 26.02 -8.49
C VAL A 111 16.55 26.50 -9.22
N ALA A 112 17.21 25.62 -9.97
CA ALA A 112 18.37 25.94 -10.79
C ALA A 112 18.01 26.48 -12.19
N GLY A 113 16.74 26.83 -12.44
CA GLY A 113 16.24 27.37 -13.70
C GLY A 113 15.64 26.32 -14.65
N ARG A 114 15.48 26.72 -15.93
CA ARG A 114 14.89 25.89 -16.98
C ARG A 114 15.77 24.68 -17.30
N ARG A 115 15.16 23.51 -17.44
CA ARG A 115 15.80 22.28 -17.89
C ARG A 115 14.98 21.63 -18.99
N ASN A 116 15.64 21.12 -20.02
CA ASN A 116 15.01 20.26 -21.01
C ASN A 116 14.86 18.86 -20.43
N ALA A 117 13.70 18.25 -20.66
CA ALA A 117 13.42 16.89 -20.25
C ALA A 117 12.68 16.14 -21.35
N ARG A 118 12.72 14.82 -21.31
CA ARG A 118 11.98 13.96 -22.24
C ARG A 118 11.06 13.04 -21.47
N TRP A 119 9.84 12.87 -21.96
CA TRP A 119 8.90 11.94 -21.38
C TRP A 119 9.35 10.50 -21.56
N ALA A 120 9.10 9.70 -20.53
CA ALA A 120 9.32 8.27 -20.50
C ALA A 120 8.19 7.64 -19.67
N HIS A 121 7.99 6.33 -19.84
CA HIS A 121 6.94 5.61 -19.16
C HIS A 121 7.50 4.37 -18.47
N LEU A 122 7.20 4.22 -17.19
CA LEU A 122 7.58 3.10 -16.36
C LEU A 122 6.34 2.24 -16.13
N GLY A 123 6.40 0.96 -16.48
CA GLY A 123 5.27 0.05 -16.26
C GLY A 123 4.96 -0.14 -14.77
N SER A 124 5.98 -0.20 -13.93
CA SER A 124 5.80 -0.22 -12.47
C SER A 124 7.06 0.19 -11.70
N ALA A 125 6.87 0.77 -10.52
CA ALA A 125 7.88 0.93 -9.48
C ALA A 125 7.40 0.26 -8.18
N ASN A 126 8.29 -0.34 -7.40
CA ASN A 126 7.99 -0.89 -6.08
C ASN A 126 8.72 -0.12 -4.98
N VAL A 127 8.07 0.07 -3.84
CA VAL A 127 8.72 0.55 -2.63
C VAL A 127 8.20 -0.21 -1.42
N GLU A 128 9.08 -0.98 -0.77
CA GLU A 128 8.75 -1.72 0.46
C GLU A 128 7.48 -2.58 0.34
N GLY A 129 7.25 -3.18 -0.84
CA GLY A 129 6.08 -4.00 -1.13
C GLY A 129 4.91 -3.24 -1.77
N GLU A 130 4.92 -1.90 -1.79
CA GLU A 130 3.90 -1.12 -2.50
C GLU A 130 4.24 -0.95 -3.97
N VAL A 131 3.37 -1.46 -4.84
CA VAL A 131 3.52 -1.35 -6.30
C VAL A 131 2.76 -0.13 -6.82
N ILE A 132 3.48 0.72 -7.56
CA ILE A 132 2.95 1.86 -8.29
C ILE A 132 3.05 1.51 -9.79
N GLY A 133 1.93 1.13 -10.40
CA GLY A 133 1.87 0.86 -11.85
C GLY A 133 1.81 2.14 -12.70
N ASP A 134 2.09 2.04 -14.00
CA ASP A 134 1.81 3.09 -14.99
C ASP A 134 2.27 4.49 -14.54
N VAL A 135 3.59 4.67 -14.43
CA VAL A 135 4.20 5.93 -13.98
C VAL A 135 4.81 6.66 -15.18
N ASP A 136 4.25 7.82 -15.51
CA ASP A 136 4.91 8.76 -16.40
C ASP A 136 6.04 9.46 -15.65
N ALA A 137 7.21 9.50 -16.27
CA ALA A 137 8.39 10.18 -15.73
C ALA A 137 9.01 11.08 -16.77
N MET A 138 9.71 12.10 -16.31
CA MET A 138 10.57 12.93 -17.14
C MET A 138 12.03 12.53 -16.95
N VAL A 139 12.81 12.50 -18.02
CA VAL A 139 14.25 12.22 -17.97
C VAL A 139 15.00 13.50 -18.30
N ILE A 140 15.87 13.94 -17.37
CA ILE A 140 16.84 15.01 -17.61
C ILE A 140 18.19 14.36 -17.88
N ALA A 141 18.72 14.54 -19.09
CA ALA A 141 19.95 13.87 -19.52
C ALA A 141 21.16 14.23 -18.64
N ASP A 142 21.34 15.52 -18.35
CA ASP A 142 22.54 16.05 -17.69
C ASP A 142 22.20 17.17 -16.69
N GLY A 143 23.09 17.39 -15.71
CA GLY A 143 23.01 18.53 -14.79
C GLY A 143 22.01 18.37 -13.64
N MET A 144 21.48 17.17 -13.42
CA MET A 144 20.71 16.77 -12.24
C MET A 144 21.42 15.60 -11.55
N GLN A 145 21.63 15.68 -10.24
CA GLN A 145 22.43 14.70 -9.48
C GLN A 145 21.60 13.58 -8.84
N THR A 146 20.31 13.79 -8.61
CA THR A 146 19.44 12.82 -7.95
C THR A 146 18.07 12.85 -8.62
N SER A 147 17.50 11.66 -8.82
CA SER A 147 16.13 11.51 -9.27
C SER A 147 15.14 12.03 -8.23
N LEU A 148 13.99 12.51 -8.67
CA LEU A 148 12.96 13.16 -7.84
C LEU A 148 11.70 12.31 -7.84
N LEU A 149 11.15 12.08 -6.65
CA LEU A 149 9.84 11.50 -6.44
C LEU A 149 8.84 12.66 -6.32
N GLY A 150 8.12 12.92 -7.40
CA GLY A 150 7.17 14.02 -7.50
C GLY A 150 5.77 13.68 -7.00
N GLN A 151 4.91 14.68 -7.00
CA GLN A 151 3.56 14.62 -6.46
C GLN A 151 2.65 13.62 -7.19
N ASP A 152 2.84 13.40 -8.48
CA ASP A 152 2.14 12.36 -9.27
C ASP A 152 2.29 10.95 -8.68
N VAL A 153 3.45 10.65 -8.08
CA VAL A 153 3.70 9.38 -7.39
C VAL A 153 3.42 9.49 -5.90
N LEU A 154 3.81 10.58 -5.23
CA LEU A 154 3.63 10.74 -3.79
C LEU A 154 2.16 10.66 -3.37
N THR A 155 1.25 11.24 -4.16
CA THR A 155 -0.20 11.19 -3.88
C THR A 155 -0.78 9.79 -3.97
N ARG A 156 -0.16 8.89 -4.73
CA ARG A 156 -0.56 7.48 -4.89
C ARG A 156 -0.02 6.61 -3.76
N LEU A 157 1.11 7.01 -3.17
CA LEU A 157 1.70 6.35 -2.00
C LEU A 157 0.92 6.61 -0.70
N GLY A 158 0.14 7.69 -0.66
CA GLY A 158 -0.78 7.98 0.44
C GLY A 158 -0.33 9.15 1.31
N ARG A 159 -0.37 8.96 2.63
CA ARG A 159 -0.14 10.04 3.59
C ARG A 159 1.33 10.21 3.90
N LEU A 160 1.92 11.32 3.46
CA LEU A 160 3.27 11.74 3.83
C LEU A 160 3.22 12.58 5.11
N THR A 161 4.00 12.20 6.12
CA THR A 161 4.16 12.95 7.38
C THR A 161 5.65 13.20 7.64
N ILE A 162 5.99 14.43 8.00
CA ILE A 162 7.32 14.81 8.48
C ILE A 162 7.19 15.23 9.94
N ASP A 163 7.96 14.57 10.80
CA ASP A 163 8.02 14.78 12.24
C ASP A 163 9.50 14.89 12.64
N GLY A 164 9.97 16.13 12.78
CA GLY A 164 11.39 16.44 12.98
C GLY A 164 12.27 15.88 11.86
N ASP A 165 13.15 14.95 12.20
CA ASP A 165 14.08 14.28 11.28
C ASP A 165 13.58 12.94 10.74
N ARG A 166 12.28 12.68 10.88
CA ARG A 166 11.63 11.45 10.41
C ARG A 166 10.56 11.79 9.39
N LEU A 167 10.60 11.11 8.26
CA LEU A 167 9.53 11.08 7.28
C LEU A 167 8.91 9.69 7.25
N THR A 168 7.58 9.64 7.22
CA THR A 168 6.81 8.41 7.05
C THR A 168 5.80 8.55 5.92
N ILE A 169 5.64 7.49 5.12
CA ILE A 169 4.51 7.36 4.19
C ILE A 169 3.70 6.12 4.56
N SER A 170 2.40 6.30 4.75
CA SER A 170 1.44 5.25 5.07
C SER A 170 0.27 5.26 4.09
N ARG A 171 -0.46 4.16 4.04
CA ARG A 171 -1.77 4.12 3.36
C ARG A 171 -2.70 5.21 3.93
N PRO A 172 -3.61 5.75 3.09
CA PRO A 172 -4.49 6.86 3.46
C PRO A 172 -5.42 6.55 4.64
#